data_AF-A0A218PM68-F1
#
_entry.id   AF-A0A218PM68-F1
#
_cell.length_a   1.000
_cell.length_b   1.000
_cell.length_c   1.000
_cell.angle_alpha   90.00
_cell.angle_beta   90.00
_cell.angle_gamma   90.00
#
_symmetry.space_group_name_H-M   'P 1'
#
loop_
_entity.id
_entity.type
_entity.pdbx_description
1 polymer ?
#
loop_
_entity_poly.entity_id
_entity_poly.type
_entity_poly.pdbx_seq_one_letter_code
_entity_poly.pdbx_strand_id
1 'polypeptide(L)'
;MRHIKTRSGLWGFLIALALGATAVAPAPAFAKESWDRVANIKDSAKRLAELHKREGSQGVLKFLDACYRTQMLSSNYTPGLESCMAQDYMHSQVLARIYARIPQAERVRMGVPAPEDIANSMGQRFVAAFKQYKISVKEADAFRKLVDKNGMPIFIKSAFPPNTPGDAGSDGAQGGR
;
A
#
# COMPACT_ATOMS: atom_id res chain seq x y z
N MET A 1 -7.08 -85.33 25.72
CA MET A 1 -6.31 -85.38 24.44
C MET A 1 -5.68 -84.02 24.19
N ARG A 2 -4.38 -84.02 23.82
CA ARG A 2 -3.51 -82.92 23.39
C ARG A 2 -2.99 -81.93 24.46
N HIS A 3 -1.78 -82.26 24.92
CA HIS A 3 -0.74 -81.35 25.39
C HIS A 3 -0.30 -80.35 24.29
N ILE A 4 0.26 -79.18 24.66
CA ILE A 4 1.69 -78.80 24.47
C ILE A 4 1.94 -77.27 24.65
N LYS A 5 2.86 -77.00 25.60
CA LYS A 5 3.96 -76.01 25.71
C LYS A 5 3.77 -74.49 25.51
N THR A 6 4.00 -73.80 26.63
CA THR A 6 5.04 -72.77 26.87
C THR A 6 5.85 -72.20 25.70
N ARG A 7 5.98 -70.86 25.66
CA ARG A 7 7.28 -70.18 25.50
C ARG A 7 7.29 -68.77 26.10
N SER A 8 8.24 -68.60 27.02
CA SER A 8 8.75 -67.34 27.56
C SER A 8 9.52 -66.58 26.46
N GLY A 9 9.51 -65.25 26.48
CA GLY A 9 10.28 -64.41 25.56
C GLY A 9 10.26 -62.94 25.98
N LEU A 10 11.35 -62.52 26.62
CA LEU A 10 11.69 -61.13 26.96
C LEU A 10 11.81 -60.24 25.71
N TRP A 11 11.69 -58.94 25.98
CA TRP A 11 12.32 -57.80 25.28
C TRP A 11 11.69 -57.29 23.97
N GLY A 12 11.34 -56.00 23.99
CA GLY A 12 11.05 -55.23 22.79
C GLY A 12 10.27 -53.96 23.08
N PHE A 13 10.95 -52.94 23.64
CA PHE A 13 10.48 -51.55 23.55
C PHE A 13 10.25 -51.20 22.07
N LEU A 14 9.01 -50.88 21.69
CA LEU A 14 8.73 -50.14 20.46
C LEU A 14 7.67 -49.08 20.74
N ILE A 15 8.18 -47.88 20.96
CA ILE A 15 7.48 -46.59 20.91
C ILE A 15 6.90 -46.45 19.50
N ALA A 16 5.58 -46.55 19.36
CA ALA A 16 4.91 -46.26 18.09
C ALA A 16 4.38 -44.81 18.12
N LEU A 17 4.98 -44.00 17.24
CA LEU A 17 4.70 -42.61 16.93
C LEU A 17 3.23 -42.20 17.06
N ALA A 18 3.00 -41.18 17.88
CA ALA A 18 1.81 -40.35 17.79
C ALA A 18 1.79 -39.64 16.42
N LEU A 19 0.75 -39.89 15.62
CA LEU A 19 0.43 -39.08 14.45
C LEU A 19 0.06 -37.67 14.92
N GLY A 20 1.07 -36.79 14.95
CA GLY A 20 0.86 -35.36 15.06
C GLY A 20 0.22 -34.86 13.76
N ALA A 21 -1.09 -34.60 13.80
CA ALA A 21 -1.75 -33.77 12.82
C ALA A 21 -1.20 -32.34 12.95
N THR A 22 -0.12 -32.04 12.22
CA THR A 22 0.37 -30.68 12.07
C THR A 22 -0.70 -29.90 11.31
N ALA A 23 -1.35 -28.99 12.01
CA ALA A 23 -2.21 -27.99 11.41
C ALA A 23 -1.42 -27.28 10.32
N VAL A 24 -1.79 -27.52 9.05
CA VAL A 24 -1.28 -26.77 7.91
C VAL A 24 -1.80 -25.34 8.09
N ALA A 25 -0.98 -24.47 8.66
CA ALA A 25 -1.26 -23.04 8.65
C ALA A 25 -1.38 -22.60 7.19
N PRO A 26 -2.40 -21.81 6.81
CA PRO A 26 -2.48 -21.27 5.46
C PRO A 26 -1.22 -20.46 5.18
N ALA A 27 -0.54 -20.78 4.08
CA ALA A 27 0.59 -20.02 3.59
C ALA A 27 0.16 -18.55 3.36
N PRO A 28 1.06 -17.57 3.58
CA PRO A 28 0.76 -16.17 3.33
C PRO A 28 0.28 -15.97 1.88
N ALA A 29 -0.70 -15.09 1.67
CA ALA A 29 -1.31 -14.84 0.36
C ALA A 29 -0.31 -14.32 -0.70
N PHE A 30 0.90 -13.93 -0.28
CA PHE A 30 2.03 -13.67 -1.18
C PHE A 30 2.73 -14.88 -1.79
N ALA A 31 2.28 -16.11 -1.55
CA ALA A 31 2.95 -17.32 -2.03
C ALA A 31 2.93 -17.55 -3.56
N LYS A 32 2.46 -16.58 -4.36
CA LYS A 32 2.81 -16.38 -5.79
C LYS A 32 2.25 -15.02 -6.22
N GLU A 33 3.02 -13.94 -6.01
CA GLU A 33 2.71 -12.68 -6.67
C GLU A 33 2.68 -12.91 -8.19
N SER A 34 1.53 -12.69 -8.81
CA SER A 34 1.33 -12.96 -10.24
C SER A 34 1.85 -11.83 -11.13
N TRP A 35 2.35 -10.74 -10.55
CA TRP A 35 2.94 -9.60 -11.27
C TRP A 35 4.15 -9.04 -10.53
N ASP A 36 4.97 -8.28 -11.25
CA ASP A 36 6.07 -7.51 -10.69
C ASP A 36 5.53 -6.26 -9.95
N ARG A 37 5.47 -6.37 -8.63
CA ARG A 37 5.12 -5.30 -7.69
C ARG A 37 5.95 -4.04 -7.86
N VAL A 38 7.26 -4.20 -8.03
CA VAL A 38 8.20 -3.07 -8.06
C VAL A 38 8.00 -2.29 -9.35
N ALA A 39 7.90 -2.99 -10.48
CA ALA A 39 7.58 -2.35 -11.76
C ALA A 39 6.22 -1.64 -11.69
N ASN A 40 5.19 -2.29 -11.15
CA ASN A 40 3.85 -1.71 -11.03
C ASN A 40 3.83 -0.43 -10.18
N ILE A 41 4.53 -0.42 -9.04
CA ILE A 41 4.68 0.77 -8.18
C ILE A 41 5.44 1.89 -8.87
N LYS A 42 6.55 1.58 -9.57
CA LYS A 42 7.33 2.59 -10.30
C LYS A 42 6.51 3.24 -11.41
N ASP A 43 5.75 2.44 -12.16
CA ASP A 43 4.89 2.97 -13.22
C ASP A 43 3.70 3.76 -12.67
N SER A 44 3.16 3.32 -11.53
CA SER A 44 2.15 4.08 -10.78
C SER A 44 2.67 5.45 -10.35
N ALA A 45 3.92 5.54 -9.88
CA ALA A 45 4.55 6.80 -9.50
C ALA A 45 4.72 7.76 -10.68
N LYS A 46 5.13 7.24 -11.85
CA LYS A 46 5.23 8.05 -13.08
C LYS A 46 3.86 8.57 -13.51
N ARG A 47 2.83 7.71 -13.54
CA ARG A 47 1.46 8.08 -13.93
C ARG A 47 0.88 9.12 -12.97
N LEU A 48 1.11 8.96 -11.66
CA LEU A 48 0.71 9.94 -10.66
C LEU A 48 1.41 11.27 -10.88
N ALA A 49 2.71 11.28 -11.17
CA ALA A 49 3.44 12.52 -11.42
C ALA A 49 2.88 13.27 -12.64
N GLU A 50 2.64 12.56 -13.75
CA GLU A 50 2.05 13.17 -14.95
C GLU A 50 0.62 13.66 -14.73
N LEU A 51 -0.20 12.91 -13.99
CA LEU A 51 -1.53 13.34 -13.61
C LEU A 51 -1.48 14.60 -12.71
N HIS A 52 -0.62 14.60 -11.70
CA HIS A 52 -0.48 15.71 -10.77
C HIS A 52 -0.01 16.99 -11.48
N LYS A 53 0.92 16.89 -12.44
CA LYS A 53 1.33 18.04 -13.27
C LYS A 53 0.18 18.61 -14.09
N ARG A 54 -0.64 17.73 -14.68
CA ARG A 54 -1.71 18.12 -15.60
C ARG A 54 -2.93 18.69 -14.86
N GLU A 55 -3.29 18.10 -13.73
CA GLU A 55 -4.61 18.34 -13.09
C GLU A 55 -4.50 18.74 -11.61
N GLY A 56 -3.29 18.84 -11.08
CA GLY A 56 -3.04 19.16 -9.68
C GLY A 56 -3.60 18.11 -8.70
N SER A 57 -3.63 18.50 -7.43
CA SER A 57 -4.12 17.64 -6.34
C SER A 57 -5.60 17.25 -6.51
N GLN A 58 -6.45 18.17 -6.95
CA GLN A 58 -7.89 17.90 -7.13
C GLN A 58 -8.15 16.86 -8.23
N GLY A 59 -7.43 16.92 -9.35
CA GLY A 59 -7.52 15.91 -10.40
C GLY A 59 -7.05 14.53 -9.92
N VAL A 60 -5.96 14.49 -9.15
CA VAL A 60 -5.50 13.24 -8.53
C VAL A 60 -6.56 12.64 -7.61
N LEU A 61 -7.17 13.43 -6.72
CA LEU A 61 -8.20 12.92 -5.81
C LEU A 61 -9.43 12.38 -6.56
N LYS A 62 -9.87 13.07 -7.62
CA LYS A 62 -10.94 12.58 -8.49
C LYS A 62 -10.58 11.27 -9.20
N PHE A 63 -9.35 11.16 -9.69
CA PHE A 63 -8.85 9.92 -10.29
C PHE A 63 -8.83 8.79 -9.26
N LEU A 64 -8.34 9.03 -8.04
CA LEU A 64 -8.24 8.02 -7.00
C LEU A 64 -9.60 7.45 -6.62
N ASP A 65 -10.62 8.31 -6.45
CA ASP A 65 -12.00 7.89 -6.23
C ASP A 65 -12.49 6.92 -7.33
N ALA A 66 -12.34 7.32 -8.60
CA ALA A 66 -12.71 6.48 -9.74
C ALA A 66 -11.89 5.17 -9.82
N CYS A 67 -10.60 5.24 -9.46
CA CYS A 67 -9.67 4.11 -9.45
C CYS A 67 -10.15 3.05 -8.45
N TYR A 68 -10.42 3.43 -7.20
CA TYR A 68 -10.95 2.50 -6.20
C TYR A 68 -12.32 1.96 -6.59
N ARG A 69 -13.25 2.82 -7.03
CA ARG A 69 -14.60 2.40 -7.44
C ARG A 69 -14.57 1.35 -8.57
N THR A 70 -13.57 1.40 -9.44
CA THR A 70 -13.41 0.44 -10.54
C THR A 70 -12.66 -0.82 -10.10
N GLN A 71 -11.51 -0.64 -9.45
CA GLN A 71 -10.61 -1.75 -9.14
C GLN A 71 -11.13 -2.63 -8.00
N MET A 72 -11.92 -2.06 -7.08
CA MET A 72 -12.53 -2.82 -5.98
C MET A 72 -13.73 -3.67 -6.41
N LEU A 73 -14.17 -3.61 -7.67
CA LEU A 73 -15.20 -4.51 -8.23
C LEU A 73 -14.66 -5.92 -8.48
N SER A 74 -13.34 -6.08 -8.60
CA SER A 74 -12.71 -7.38 -8.78
C SER A 74 -12.83 -8.23 -7.51
N SER A 75 -13.12 -9.53 -7.65
CA SER A 75 -13.08 -10.49 -6.55
C SER A 75 -11.66 -10.77 -6.04
N ASN A 76 -10.64 -10.42 -6.82
CA ASN A 76 -9.24 -10.65 -6.48
C ASN A 76 -8.47 -9.33 -6.34
N TYR A 77 -7.42 -9.33 -5.53
CA TYR A 77 -6.45 -8.24 -5.50
C TYR A 77 -5.70 -8.21 -6.85
N THR A 78 -5.65 -7.04 -7.48
CA THR A 78 -5.11 -6.86 -8.83
C THR A 78 -3.95 -5.88 -8.84
N PRO A 79 -3.08 -5.94 -9.87
CA PRO A 79 -2.07 -4.89 -10.08
C PRO A 79 -2.70 -3.50 -10.22
N GLY A 80 -3.92 -3.41 -10.77
CA GLY A 80 -4.64 -2.15 -10.91
C GLY A 80 -5.04 -1.54 -9.56
N LEU A 81 -5.59 -2.35 -8.63
CA LEU A 81 -5.93 -1.87 -7.30
C LEU A 81 -4.67 -1.44 -6.53
N GLU A 82 -3.61 -2.23 -6.63
CA GLU A 82 -2.31 -1.86 -6.08
C GLU A 82 -1.81 -0.51 -6.62
N SER A 83 -1.96 -0.27 -7.93
CA SER A 83 -1.62 1.02 -8.51
C SER A 83 -2.43 2.15 -7.87
N CYS A 84 -3.75 1.99 -7.69
CA CYS A 84 -4.58 2.99 -7.00
C CYS A 84 -4.04 3.28 -5.60
N MET A 85 -3.79 2.22 -4.83
CA MET A 85 -3.30 2.34 -3.46
C MET A 85 -1.92 3.01 -3.41
N ALA A 86 -1.02 2.66 -4.32
CA ALA A 86 0.33 3.23 -4.34
C ALA A 86 0.26 4.73 -4.63
N GLN A 87 -0.58 5.12 -5.59
CA GLN A 87 -0.78 6.52 -5.95
C GLN A 87 -1.45 7.32 -4.83
N ASP A 88 -2.47 6.75 -4.18
CA ASP A 88 -3.15 7.34 -3.02
C ASP A 88 -2.17 7.59 -1.87
N TYR A 89 -1.36 6.58 -1.53
CA TYR A 89 -0.35 6.71 -0.49
C TYR A 89 0.69 7.79 -0.84
N MET A 90 1.27 7.74 -2.04
CA MET A 90 2.26 8.74 -2.45
C MET A 90 1.71 10.16 -2.41
N HIS A 91 0.51 10.35 -2.95
CA HIS A 91 -0.14 11.65 -2.99
C HIS A 91 -0.51 12.15 -1.59
N SER A 92 -1.16 11.32 -0.78
CA SER A 92 -1.61 11.67 0.56
C SER A 92 -0.44 12.02 1.49
N GLN A 93 0.67 11.28 1.41
CA GLN A 93 1.87 11.57 2.22
C GLN A 93 2.49 12.92 1.86
N VAL A 94 2.59 13.23 0.57
CA VAL A 94 3.10 14.53 0.11
C VAL A 94 2.15 15.65 0.50
N LEU A 95 0.84 15.49 0.27
CA LEU A 95 -0.17 16.49 0.57
C LEU A 95 -0.21 16.80 2.06
N ALA A 96 -0.23 15.77 2.92
CA ALA A 96 -0.18 15.93 4.37
C ALA A 96 1.10 16.67 4.81
N ARG A 97 2.25 16.36 4.20
CA ARG A 97 3.53 17.03 4.52
C ARG A 97 3.54 18.50 4.12
N ILE A 98 2.92 18.85 2.99
CA ILE A 98 2.78 20.24 2.53
C ILE A 98 1.83 20.99 3.47
N TYR A 99 0.65 20.44 3.75
CA TYR A 99 -0.34 21.10 4.59
C TYR A 99 0.08 21.22 6.05
N ALA A 100 0.93 20.32 6.55
CA ALA A 100 1.53 20.43 7.88
C ALA A 100 2.39 21.70 8.06
N ARG A 101 2.82 22.34 6.97
CA ARG A 101 3.59 23.60 7.00
C ARG A 101 2.69 24.84 7.01
N ILE A 102 1.39 24.70 6.74
CA ILE A 102 0.43 25.80 6.73
C ILE A 102 -0.17 25.92 8.13
N PRO A 103 -0.17 27.10 8.78
CA PRO A 103 -0.83 27.29 10.07
C PRO A 103 -2.31 26.91 10.04
N GLN A 104 -2.87 26.45 11.16
CA GLN A 104 -4.26 25.95 11.20
C GLN A 104 -5.27 27.00 10.74
N ALA A 105 -5.17 28.24 11.22
CA ALA A 105 -6.07 29.32 10.83
C ALA A 105 -6.08 29.54 9.31
N GLU A 106 -4.91 29.41 8.68
CA GLU A 106 -4.75 29.55 7.24
C GLU A 106 -5.33 28.36 6.46
N ARG A 107 -5.13 27.13 6.95
CA ARG A 107 -5.75 25.94 6.33
C ARG A 107 -7.27 26.04 6.30
N VAL A 108 -7.87 26.48 7.41
CA VAL A 108 -9.32 26.68 7.53
C VAL A 108 -9.79 27.74 6.53
N ARG A 109 -9.07 28.88 6.45
CA ARG A 109 -9.37 29.94 5.46
C ARG A 109 -9.29 29.45 4.02
N MET A 110 -8.31 28.60 3.71
CA MET A 110 -8.12 27.99 2.39
C MET A 110 -9.08 26.82 2.10
N GLY A 111 -9.85 26.36 3.09
CA GLY A 111 -10.73 25.20 2.94
C GLY A 111 -9.99 23.88 2.69
N VAL A 112 -8.74 23.76 3.17
CA VAL A 112 -7.94 22.53 3.01
C VAL A 112 -7.94 21.68 4.28
N PRO A 113 -7.93 20.34 4.17
CA PRO A 113 -8.01 19.44 5.32
C PRO A 113 -6.76 19.51 6.21
N ALA A 114 -6.91 19.09 7.47
CA ALA A 114 -5.76 18.88 8.34
C ALA A 114 -4.93 17.66 7.84
N PRO A 115 -3.61 17.63 8.10
CA PRO A 115 -2.76 16.48 7.75
C PRO A 115 -3.28 15.15 8.31
N GLU A 116 -3.85 15.17 9.53
CA GLU A 116 -4.41 14.00 10.19
C GLU A 116 -5.65 13.49 9.45
N ASP A 117 -6.49 14.38 8.94
CA ASP A 117 -7.70 14.02 8.18
C ASP A 117 -7.34 13.36 6.83
N ILE A 118 -6.26 13.83 6.18
CA ILE A 118 -5.73 13.21 4.96
C ILE A 118 -5.29 11.77 5.26
N ALA A 119 -4.49 11.58 6.32
CA ALA A 119 -4.01 10.27 6.72
C ALA A 119 -5.16 9.32 7.12
N ASN A 120 -6.15 9.82 7.86
CA ASN A 120 -7.33 9.06 8.27
C ASN A 120 -8.18 8.63 7.08
N SER A 121 -8.45 9.54 6.13
CA SER A 121 -9.23 9.25 4.93
C SER A 121 -8.56 8.18 4.05
N MET A 122 -7.25 8.29 3.83
CA MET A 122 -6.46 7.26 3.14
C MET A 122 -6.49 5.94 3.92
N GLY A 123 -6.27 5.98 5.24
CA GLY A 123 -6.29 4.81 6.11
C GLY A 123 -7.61 4.03 6.03
N GLN A 124 -8.75 4.72 5.98
CA GLN A 124 -10.07 4.09 5.81
C GLN A 124 -10.18 3.34 4.48
N ARG A 125 -9.73 3.93 3.36
CA ARG A 125 -9.71 3.25 2.05
C ARG A 125 -8.84 2.00 2.07
N PHE A 126 -7.68 2.09 2.72
CA PHE A 126 -6.73 0.98 2.85
C PHE A 126 -7.30 -0.15 3.71
N VAL A 127 -7.89 0.16 4.86
CA VAL A 127 -8.53 -0.83 5.73
C VAL A 127 -9.67 -1.53 5.00
N ALA A 128 -10.48 -0.81 4.23
CA ALA A 128 -11.54 -1.39 3.41
C ALA A 128 -10.97 -2.39 2.37
N ALA A 129 -9.96 -1.98 1.61
CA ALA A 129 -9.29 -2.86 0.63
C ALA A 129 -8.65 -4.07 1.31
N PHE A 130 -7.89 -3.87 2.39
CA PHE A 130 -7.21 -4.96 3.09
C PHE A 130 -8.18 -5.97 3.68
N LYS A 131 -9.31 -5.50 4.24
CA LYS A 131 -10.37 -6.38 4.74
C LYS A 131 -11.01 -7.19 3.61
N GLN A 132 -11.35 -6.55 2.49
CA GLN A 132 -11.99 -7.21 1.35
C GLN A 132 -11.10 -8.30 0.75
N TYR A 133 -9.80 -8.01 0.58
CA TYR A 133 -8.84 -8.90 -0.07
C TYR A 133 -8.00 -9.74 0.89
N LYS A 134 -8.34 -9.70 2.20
CA LYS A 134 -7.67 -10.48 3.26
C LYS A 134 -6.16 -10.22 3.33
N ILE A 135 -5.74 -8.99 3.03
CA ILE A 135 -4.35 -8.55 3.14
C ILE A 135 -4.04 -8.37 4.62
N SER A 136 -3.05 -9.11 5.13
CA SER A 136 -2.64 -9.02 6.54
C SER A 136 -1.83 -7.77 6.83
N VAL A 137 -1.67 -7.44 8.11
CA VAL A 137 -0.87 -6.28 8.56
C VAL A 137 0.58 -6.36 8.07
N LYS A 138 1.17 -7.55 8.05
CA LYS A 138 2.53 -7.77 7.54
C LYS A 138 2.62 -7.43 6.05
N GLU A 139 1.58 -7.76 5.30
CA GLU A 139 1.51 -7.53 3.87
C GLU A 139 1.26 -6.06 3.53
N ALA A 140 0.41 -5.39 4.32
CA ALA A 140 0.23 -3.94 4.27
C ALA A 140 1.52 -3.17 4.57
N ASP A 141 2.29 -3.58 5.59
CA ASP A 141 3.58 -2.97 5.93
C ASP A 141 4.62 -3.19 4.81
N ALA A 142 4.67 -4.40 4.25
CA ALA A 142 5.54 -4.69 3.11
C ALA A 142 5.20 -3.82 1.89
N PHE A 143 3.91 -3.65 1.59
CA PHE A 143 3.44 -2.75 0.55
C PHE A 143 3.91 -1.31 0.78
N ARG A 144 3.66 -0.75 1.96
CA ARG A 144 4.12 0.60 2.33
C ARG A 144 5.62 0.76 2.06
N LYS A 145 6.43 -0.16 2.57
CA LYS A 145 7.90 -0.16 2.39
C LYS A 145 8.31 -0.21 0.92
N LEU A 146 7.60 -0.99 0.10
CA LEU A 146 7.85 -1.05 -1.34
C LEU A 146 7.54 0.28 -2.03
N VAL A 147 6.44 0.95 -1.66
CA VAL A 147 6.08 2.26 -2.21
C VAL A 147 7.06 3.33 -1.76
N ASP A 148 7.42 3.38 -0.48
CA ASP A 148 8.41 4.31 0.06
C ASP A 148 9.76 4.18 -0.66
N LYS A 149 10.22 2.94 -0.87
CA LYS A 149 11.53 2.66 -1.48
C LYS A 149 11.55 2.91 -2.98
N ASN A 150 10.49 2.51 -3.70
CA ASN A 150 10.53 2.42 -5.16
C ASN A 150 9.65 3.45 -5.88
N GLY A 151 8.58 3.92 -5.25
CA GLY A 151 7.61 4.84 -5.85
C GLY A 151 7.85 6.29 -5.43
N MET A 152 7.95 6.54 -4.13
CA MET A 152 8.02 7.90 -3.58
C MET A 152 9.15 8.75 -4.19
N PRO A 153 10.41 8.26 -4.33
CA PRO A 153 11.48 9.06 -4.93
C PRO A 153 11.20 9.43 -6.39
N ILE A 154 10.54 8.55 -7.14
CA ILE A 154 10.15 8.81 -8.54
C ILE A 154 9.07 9.89 -8.57
N PHE A 155 8.02 9.73 -7.77
CA PHE A 155 6.92 10.70 -7.74
C PHE A 155 7.42 12.10 -7.37
N ILE A 156 8.21 12.22 -6.29
CA ILE A 156 8.73 13.52 -5.84
C ILE A 156 9.59 14.17 -6.94
N LYS A 157 10.58 13.44 -7.46
CA LYS A 157 11.49 13.98 -8.49
C LYS A 157 10.74 14.39 -9.76
N SER A 158 9.73 13.62 -10.15
CA SER A 158 8.99 13.88 -11.39
C SER A 158 7.96 14.98 -11.22
N ALA A 159 7.19 15.02 -10.13
CA ALA A 159 6.10 15.98 -9.92
C ALA A 159 6.58 17.33 -9.37
N PHE A 160 7.71 17.35 -8.67
CA PHE A 160 8.29 18.55 -8.04
C PHE A 160 9.78 18.65 -8.40
N PRO A 161 10.12 18.91 -9.68
CA PRO A 161 11.51 19.04 -10.08
C PRO A 161 12.18 20.19 -9.31
N PRO A 162 13.47 20.06 -8.95
CA PRO A 162 14.19 21.18 -8.35
C PRO A 162 14.18 22.36 -9.32
N ASN A 163 13.94 23.57 -8.81
CA ASN A 163 14.01 24.79 -9.61
C ASN A 163 15.39 24.87 -10.28
N THR A 164 15.42 25.06 -11.60
CA THR A 164 16.68 25.43 -12.25
C THR A 164 17.02 26.88 -11.91
N PRO A 165 18.30 27.25 -11.78
CA PRO A 165 18.70 28.66 -11.65
C PRO A 165 18.18 29.44 -12.88
N GLY A 166 17.11 30.20 -12.71
CA GLY A 166 16.38 30.87 -13.79
C GLY A 166 14.85 30.81 -13.66
N ASP A 167 14.31 29.84 -12.91
CA ASP A 167 12.86 29.64 -12.72
C ASP A 167 12.27 30.46 -11.55
N ALA A 168 12.89 31.59 -11.20
CA ALA A 168 12.25 32.56 -10.31
C ALA A 168 11.07 33.17 -11.06
N GLY A 169 9.89 32.61 -10.83
CA GLY A 169 8.65 32.99 -11.48
C GLY A 169 8.40 34.50 -11.49
N SER A 170 8.01 34.95 -12.66
CA SER A 170 7.47 36.27 -13.02
C SER A 170 6.15 36.63 -12.32
N ASP A 171 5.94 36.20 -11.08
CA ASP A 171 4.69 36.39 -10.32
C ASP A 171 4.90 37.26 -9.06
N GLY A 172 5.89 38.16 -9.11
CA GLY A 172 6.19 39.13 -8.03
C GLY A 172 5.93 40.59 -8.40
N ALA A 173 5.41 40.89 -9.59
CA ALA A 173 5.24 42.25 -10.07
C ALA A 173 3.83 42.49 -10.63
N GLN A 174 2.81 42.44 -9.77
CA GLN A 174 1.57 43.20 -9.95
C GLN A 174 0.76 43.21 -8.66
N GLY A 175 0.93 44.28 -7.89
CA GLY A 175 0.23 44.51 -6.63
C GLY A 175 0.68 45.80 -5.97
N GLY A 176 0.74 46.89 -6.75
CA GLY A 176 1.17 48.19 -6.29
C GLY A 176 0.56 49.30 -7.13
N ARG A 177 -0.68 49.65 -6.82
CA ARG A 177 -1.24 51.01 -6.71
C ARG A 177 -2.72 50.93 -6.34
#